data_AF-A0A645CIM2-F1
#
_entry.id   AF-A0A645CIM2-F1
#
_cell.length_a   1.000
_cell.length_b   1.000
_cell.length_c   1.000
_cell.angle_alpha   90.00
_cell.angle_beta   90.00
_cell.angle_gamma   90.00
#
_symmetry.space_group_name_H-M   'P 1'
#
loop_
_entity.id
_entity.type
_entity.pdbx_description
1 polymer ?
#
loop_
_entity_poly.entity_id
_entity_poly.type
_entity_poly.pdbx_seq_one_letter_code
_entity_poly.pdbx_strand_id
1 'polypeptide(L)' 'MKKEVNDRVRFYCRLMSSDRYKISKNCIHTIEAFRTSLWDSKYITKDKRLDDGTTNIDSLDAQEYSTEPYMKAIMSI' A
#
# COMPACT_ATOMS: atom_id res chain seq x y z
N MET A 1 -17.23 -0.60 -2.39
CA MET A 1 -17.14 0.19 -1.13
C MET A 1 -15.67 0.26 -0.77
N LYS A 2 -15.12 1.47 -0.60
CA LYS A 2 -13.70 1.70 -0.29
C LYS A 2 -13.34 1.02 1.04
N LYS A 3 -12.33 0.15 1.05
CA LYS A 3 -11.80 -0.46 2.27
C LYS A 3 -10.93 0.55 3.02
N GLU A 4 -10.67 0.26 4.29
CA GLU A 4 -9.71 1.06 5.06
C GLU A 4 -8.31 0.94 4.46
N VAL A 5 -7.52 2.02 4.57
CA VAL A 5 -6.14 2.04 4.05
C VAL A 5 -5.31 0.92 4.69
N ASN A 6 -5.55 0.63 5.97
CA ASN A 6 -4.82 -0.38 6.73
C ASN A 6 -5.05 -1.80 6.17
N ASP A 7 -6.24 -2.09 5.64
CA ASP A 7 -6.53 -3.38 5.00
C ASP A 7 -5.73 -3.54 3.70
N ARG A 8 -5.60 -2.47 2.91
CA ARG A 8 -4.85 -2.48 1.66
C ARG A 8 -3.35 -2.57 1.91
N VAL A 9 -2.82 -1.81 2.87
CA VAL A 9 -1.43 -1.91 3.31
C VAL A 9 -1.12 -3.35 3.75
N ARG A 10 -1.95 -3.94 4.64
CA ARG A 10 -1.76 -5.32 5.11
C ARG A 10 -1.80 -6.35 3.99
N PHE A 11 -2.64 -6.14 2.97
CA PHE A 11 -2.69 -6.99 1.79
C PHE A 11 -1.37 -6.96 1.00
N TYR A 12 -0.84 -5.77 0.69
CA TYR A 12 0.45 -5.67 0.01
C TYR A 12 1.61 -6.23 0.83
N CYS A 13 1.64 -5.97 2.15
CA CYS A 13 2.63 -6.57 3.03
C CYS A 13 2.61 -8.11 2.95
N ARG A 14 1.42 -8.74 2.96
CA ARG A 14 1.27 -10.19 2.84
C ARG A 14 1.73 -10.72 1.49
N LEU A 15 1.41 -10.03 0.40
CA LEU A 15 1.86 -10.45 -0.93
C LEU A 15 3.38 -10.31 -1.08
N MET A 16 3.96 -9.22 -0.59
CA MET A 16 5.42 -9.02 -0.61
C MET A 16 6.13 -10.05 0.27
N SER A 17 5.62 -10.34 1.47
CA SER A 17 6.22 -11.33 2.38
C SER A 17 6.16 -12.76 1.84
N SER A 18 5.20 -13.06 0.96
CA SER A 18 5.04 -14.35 0.30
C SER A 18 5.65 -14.39 -1.11
N ASP A 19 6.37 -13.34 -1.50
CA ASP A 19 6.97 -13.19 -2.83
C ASP A 19 5.96 -13.18 -4.00
N ARG A 20 4.69 -12.89 -3.72
CA ARG A 20 3.56 -12.90 -4.66
C ARG A 20 3.26 -11.55 -5.30
N TYR A 21 3.93 -10.48 -4.87
CA TYR A 21 3.82 -9.16 -5.50
C TYR A 21 5.19 -8.70 -5.99
N LYS A 22 5.22 -8.29 -7.26
CA LYS A 22 6.42 -7.82 -7.96
C LYS A 22 6.09 -6.52 -8.67
N ILE A 23 7.05 -5.60 -8.68
CA ILE A 23 6.93 -4.33 -9.39
C ILE A 23 7.98 -4.33 -10.50
N SER A 24 7.60 -3.92 -11.71
CA SER A 24 8.55 -3.72 -12.79
C SER A 24 9.58 -2.66 -12.39
N LYS A 25 10.87 -2.92 -12.68
CA LYS A 25 11.98 -2.00 -12.35
C LYS A 25 11.83 -0.59 -12.95
N ASN A 26 11.04 -0.47 -14.02
CA ASN A 26 10.79 0.81 -14.68
C ASN A 26 9.70 1.66 -14.00
N CYS A 27 8.91 1.07 -13.10
CA CYS A 27 7.87 1.79 -12.35
C CYS A 27 8.48 2.50 -11.13
N ILE A 28 9.44 3.39 -11.38
CA ILE A 28 10.29 4.01 -10.36
C ILE A 28 9.47 4.75 -9.29
N HIS A 29 8.41 5.45 -9.68
CA HIS A 29 7.55 6.21 -8.77
C HIS A 29 6.69 5.30 -7.89
N THR A 30 6.21 4.17 -8.41
CA THR A 30 5.49 3.18 -7.61
C THR A 30 6.44 2.53 -6.60
N ILE A 31 7.66 2.18 -7.02
CA ILE A 31 8.69 1.63 -6.13
C ILE A 31 9.02 2.63 -5.01
N GLU A 32 9.24 3.89 -5.35
CA GLU A 32 9.51 4.96 -4.39
C GLU A 32 8.36 5.15 -3.40
N ALA A 33 7.11 5.16 -3.89
CA ALA A 33 5.92 5.29 -3.06
C ALA A 33 5.82 4.17 -1.99
N PHE A 34 6.08 2.91 -2.36
CA PHE A 34 6.12 1.81 -1.39
C PHE A 34 7.29 1.92 -0.40
N ARG A 35 8.44 2.45 -0.83
CA ARG A 35 9.64 2.55 0.02
C ARG A 35 9.58 3.71 1.03
N THR A 36 8.83 4.75 0.71
CA THR A 36 8.81 6.00 1.49
C THR A 36 7.54 6.17 2.34
N SER A 37 6.56 5.28 2.21
CA SER A 37 5.33 5.36 3.02
C SER A 37 5.62 5.15 4.51
N LEU A 38 5.12 6.07 5.35
CA LEU A 38 5.33 6.08 6.80
C LEU A 38 4.00 6.19 7.56
N TRP A 39 4.03 5.78 8.82
CA TRP A 39 2.96 6.09 9.78
C TRP A 39 3.18 7.47 10.38
N ASP A 40 2.10 8.21 10.61
CA ASP A 40 2.13 9.52 11.27
C ASP A 40 2.45 9.32 12.76
N SER A 41 3.66 9.71 13.15
CA SER A 41 4.20 9.51 14.50
C SER A 41 3.42 10.27 15.59
N LYS A 42 2.52 11.20 15.22
CA LYS A 42 1.60 11.86 16.16
C LYS A 42 0.56 10.89 16.72
N TYR A 43 0.31 9.76 16.06
CA TYR A 43 -0.67 8.76 16.45
C TYR A 43 0.04 7.50 16.96
N ILE A 44 0.16 7.38 18.28
CA ILE A 44 0.91 6.29 18.92
C ILE A 44 0.12 4.96 18.94
N THR A 45 -1.19 5.04 19.10
CA THR A 45 -2.08 3.86 19.26
C THR A 45 -2.85 3.51 18.00
N LYS A 46 -2.60 4.22 16.89
CA LYS A 46 -3.33 4.05 15.64
C LYS A 46 -2.39 4.14 14.45
N ASP A 47 -2.45 3.13 13.59
CA ASP A 47 -1.83 3.17 12.27
C ASP A 47 -2.61 4.16 11.38
N LYS A 48 -2.15 5.42 11.36
CA LYS A 48 -2.61 6.45 10.43
C LYS A 48 -1.45 6.75 9.49
N ARG A 49 -1.66 6.56 8.18
CA ARG A 49 -0.64 6.86 7.17
C ARG A 49 -0.30 8.34 7.20
N LEU A 50 0.99 8.67 7.19
CA LEU A 50 1.47 10.04 7.06
C LEU A 50 1.16 10.54 5.65
N ASP A 51 0.46 11.66 5.59
CA ASP A 51 0.07 12.31 4.34
C ASP A 51 0.14 13.83 4.54
N ASP A 52 1.37 14.34 4.49
CA ASP A 52 1.71 15.76 4.66
C ASP A 52 2.35 16.36 3.40
N GLY A 53 2.23 15.65 2.26
CA GLY A 53 2.81 16.03 0.98
C GLY A 53 4.31 15.71 0.81
N THR A 54 4.96 15.11 1.81
CA THR A 54 6.40 14.77 1.72
C THR A 54 6.70 13.43 1.05
N THR A 55 5.68 12.60 0.84
CA THR A 55 5.81 11.26 0.25
C THR A 55 4.76 11.04 -0.85
N ASN A 56 5.06 10.15 -1.81
CA ASN A 56 4.20 9.91 -2.96
C ASN A 56 3.01 8.99 -2.61
N ILE A 57 1.99 9.56 -1.96
CA ILE A 57 0.77 8.83 -1.58
C ILE A 57 -0.13 8.54 -2.78
N ASP A 58 -0.15 9.41 -3.80
CA ASP A 58 -1.04 9.24 -4.96
C ASP A 58 -0.74 7.97 -5.76
N SER A 59 0.55 7.68 -6.01
CA SER A 59 0.94 6.47 -6.72
C SER A 59 0.65 5.22 -5.89
N LEU A 60 0.79 5.30 -4.57
CA LEU A 60 0.47 4.21 -3.65
C LEU A 60 -1.04 3.95 -3.64
N ASP A 61 -1.86 5.00 -3.52
CA ASP A 61 -3.31 4.90 -3.53
C ASP A 61 -3.83 4.34 -4.86
N ALA A 62 -3.32 4.82 -5.99
CA ALA A 62 -3.67 4.29 -7.31
C ALA A 62 -3.40 2.79 -7.41
N GLN A 63 -2.21 2.35 -6.96
CA GLN A 63 -1.86 0.94 -6.93
C GLN A 63 -2.81 0.14 -6.01
N GLU A 64 -3.06 0.65 -4.81
CA GLU A 64 -3.93 0.00 -3.84
C GLU A 64 -5.38 -0.15 -4.35
N TYR A 65 -5.96 0.90 -4.91
CA TYR A 65 -7.31 0.88 -5.48
C TYR A 65 -7.41 -0.05 -6.70
N SER A 66 -6.36 -0.14 -7.52
CA SER A 66 -6.36 -1.04 -8.69
C SER A 66 -6.59 -2.52 -8.30
N THR A 67 -6.13 -2.91 -7.10
CA THR A 67 -6.27 -4.27 -6.57
C THR A 67 -7.43 -4.47 -5.62
N GLU A 68 -7.99 -3.39 -5.05
CA GLU A 68 -8.99 -3.45 -3.99
C GLU A 68 -10.19 -4.38 -4.31
N PRO A 69 -10.77 -4.35 -5.52
CA PRO A 69 -11.87 -5.25 -5.89
C PRO A 69 -11.49 -6.73 -5.92
N TYR A 70 -10.20 -7.03 -6.13
CA TYR A 70 -9.69 -8.39 -6.36
C TYR A 70 -8.98 -8.99 -5.16
N MET A 71 -8.74 -8.21 -4.09
CA MET A 71 -7.99 -8.66 -2.91
C MET A 71 -8.48 -9.99 -2.34
N LYS A 72 -9.80 -10.19 -2.26
CA LYS A 72 -10.38 -11.44 -1.72
C LYS A 72 -10.02 -12.66 -2.58
N ALA A 73 -10.12 -12.53 -3.90
CA ALA A 73 -9.80 -13.60 -4.84
C ALA A 73 -8.29 -13.89 -4.87
N ILE A 74 -7.45 -12.86 -4.78
CA ILE A 74 -6.00 -13.01 -4.72
C ILE A 74 -5.58 -13.74 -3.44
N MET A 75 -6.19 -13.40 -2.29
CA MET A 75 -5.85 -14.00 -1.00
C MET A 75 -6.37 -15.43 -0.80
N SER A 76 -7.32 -15.90 -1.60
CA SER A 76 -7.89 -17.26 -1.48
C SER A 76 -7.08 -18.36 -2.17
N ILE A 77 -5.97 -17.99 -2.82
CA ILE A 77 -4.98 -18.92 -3.40
C ILE A 77 -3.89 -19.13 -2.36
#